data_AF-A0A951UG52-F1
#
_entry.id   AF-A0A951UG52-F1
#
_cell.length_a   1.000
_cell.length_b   1.000
_cell.length_c   1.000
_cell.angle_alpha   90.00
_cell.angle_beta   90.00
_cell.angle_gamma   90.00
#
_symmetry.space_group_name_H-M   'P 1'
#
loop_
_entity.id
_entity.type
_entity.pdbx_description
1 polymer ?
#
loop_
_entity_poly.entity_id
_entity_poly.type
_entity_poly.pdbx_seq_one_letter_code
_entity_poly.pdbx_strand_id
1 'polypeptide(L)' 'MCVIICQYLSNFYREIQLFRFSDITGNVFILAGDELQILVFRDGTWRFVNET' A
#
# COMPACT_ATOMS: atom_id res chain seq x y z
N MET A 1 -0.25 -10.47 3.09
CA MET A 1 -1.35 -9.50 2.88
C MET A 1 -1.04 -8.50 1.77
N CYS A 2 0.14 -7.87 1.75
CA CYS A 2 0.51 -6.89 0.72
C CYS A 2 0.41 -7.39 -0.72
N VAL A 3 0.75 -8.66 -1.01
CA VAL A 3 0.61 -9.25 -2.36
C VAL A 3 -0.83 -9.23 -2.86
N ILE A 4 -1.81 -9.45 -1.98
CA ILE A 4 -3.24 -9.41 -2.32
C ILE A 4 -3.65 -7.98 -2.70
N ILE A 5 -3.18 -7.00 -1.94
CA ILE A 5 -3.42 -5.58 -2.24
C ILE A 5 -2.79 -5.21 -3.59
N CYS A 6 -1.53 -5.60 -3.83
CA CYS A 6 -0.87 -5.38 -5.11
C CYS A 6 -1.62 -6.03 -6.28
N GLN A 7 -2.13 -7.27 -6.10
CA GLN A 7 -2.94 -7.94 -7.12
C GLN A 7 -4.20 -7.16 -7.46
N TYR A 8 -4.92 -6.63 -6.46
CA TYR A 8 -6.09 -5.79 -6.70
C TYR A 8 -5.71 -4.53 -7.47
N LEU A 9 -4.65 -3.83 -7.07
CA LEU A 9 -4.15 -2.66 -7.80
C LEU A 9 -3.82 -2.99 -9.26
N SER A 10 -3.14 -4.11 -9.51
CA SER A 10 -2.83 -4.59 -10.85
C SER A 10 -4.09 -4.93 -11.66
N ASN A 11 -5.11 -5.54 -11.04
CA ASN A 11 -6.39 -5.83 -11.71
C ASN A 11 -7.14 -4.57 -12.15
N PHE A 12 -6.97 -3.47 -11.42
CA PHE A 12 -7.52 -2.15 -11.77
C PHE A 12 -6.57 -1.30 -12.62
N TYR A 13 -5.51 -1.90 -13.18
CA TYR A 13 -4.49 -1.21 -13.97
C TYR A 13 -3.87 0.00 -13.26
N ARG A 14 -3.78 -0.06 -11.92
CA ARG A 14 -3.08 0.96 -11.12
C ARG A 14 -1.60 0.59 -11.07
N GLU A 15 -0.77 1.47 -11.62
CA GLU A 15 0.68 1.38 -11.50
C GLU A 15 1.08 1.49 -10.03
N ILE A 16 1.92 0.56 -9.55
CA ILE A 16 2.49 0.63 -8.21
C ILE A 16 3.82 1.36 -8.33
N GLN A 17 3.85 2.62 -7.90
CA GLN A 17 5.01 3.50 -7.99
C GLN A 17 5.98 3.27 -6.83
N LEU A 18 5.48 2.90 -5.65
CA LEU A 18 6.30 2.60 -4.49
C LEU A 18 5.76 1.40 -3.73
N PHE A 19 6.67 0.51 -3.35
CA PHE A 19 6.45 -0.54 -2.37
C PHE A 19 7.61 -0.54 -1.39
N ARG A 20 7.38 -0.07 -0.14
CA ARG A 20 8.43 0.10 0.85
C ARG A 20 8.06 -0.53 2.19
N PHE A 21 8.95 -1.35 2.73
CA PHE A 21 8.87 -1.82 4.11
C PHE A 21 9.66 -0.90 5.06
N SER A 22 9.12 -0.64 6.25
CA SER A 22 9.84 0.00 7.35
C SER A 22 10.14 -1.03 8.43
N ASP A 23 11.41 -1.29 8.69
CA ASP A 23 11.90 -2.16 9.77
C ASP A 23 11.62 -1.59 11.17
N ILE A 24 11.64 -0.26 11.31
CA ILE A 24 11.33 0.44 12.58
C ILE A 24 9.90 0.14 13.06
N THR A 25 8.89 0.34 12.20
CA THR A 25 7.46 0.15 12.58
C THR A 25 6.93 -1.22 12.18
N GLY A 26 7.56 -1.90 11.23
CA GLY A 26 7.05 -3.10 10.56
C GLY A 26 5.92 -2.82 9.56
N ASN A 27 5.69 -1.55 9.19
CA ASN A 27 4.64 -1.20 8.24
C ASN A 27 5.14 -1.29 6.80
N VAL A 28 4.21 -1.53 5.87
CA VAL A 28 4.43 -1.43 4.43
C VAL A 28 3.64 -0.24 3.87
N PHE A 29 4.31 0.54 3.04
CA PHE A 29 3.77 1.68 2.32
C PHE A 29 3.65 1.32 0.85
N ILE A 30 2.47 1.53 0.27
CA ILE A 30 2.20 1.30 -1.15
C ILE A 30 1.66 2.61 -1.73
N LEU A 31 2.34 3.13 -2.76
CA LEU A 31 1.85 4.24 -3.57
C LEU A 31 1.46 3.71 -4.94
N ALA A 32 0.25 4.04 -5.40
CA ALA A 32 -0.24 3.62 -6.69
C ALA A 32 -1.02 4.72 -7.43
N GLY A 33 -0.79 4.86 -8.73
CA GLY A 33 -1.32 5.97 -9.52
C GLY A 33 -0.97 7.33 -8.93
N ASP A 34 -1.81 8.34 -9.16
CA ASP A 34 -1.48 9.72 -8.80
C ASP A 34 -1.71 10.06 -7.31
N GLU A 35 -2.69 9.42 -6.67
CA GLU A 35 -3.16 9.82 -5.33
C GLU A 35 -3.36 8.65 -4.35
N LEU A 36 -3.29 7.38 -4.81
CA LEU A 36 -3.65 6.26 -3.95
C LEU A 36 -2.48 5.85 -3.07
N GLN A 37 -2.62 6.12 -1.77
CA GLN A 37 -1.67 5.68 -0.75
C GLN A 37 -2.31 4.64 0.16
N ILE A 38 -1.61 3.53 0.40
CA ILE A 38 -2.05 2.46 1.28
C ILE A 38 -0.97 2.21 2.33
N LEU A 39 -1.39 2.21 3.59
CA LEU A 39 -0.57 1.81 4.73
C LEU A 39 -1.04 0.45 5.22
N VAL A 40 -0.14 -0.54 5.21
CA VAL A 40 -0.35 -1.86 5.79
C VAL A 40 0.43 -1.92 7.11
N PHE A 41 -0.28 -2.16 8.20
CA PHE A 41 0.30 -2.27 9.53
C PHE A 41 0.88 -3.67 9.78
N ARG A 42 1.77 -3.76 10.78
CA ARG A 42 2.43 -5.01 11.17
C ARG A 42 1.46 -6.15 11.49
N ASP A 43 0.29 -5.83 12.04
CA ASP A 43 -0.75 -6.81 12.38
C ASP A 43 -1.55 -7.31 11.16
N GLY A 44 -1.25 -6.79 9.96
CA GLY A 44 -1.91 -7.16 8.70
C GLY A 44 -3.15 -6.33 8.39
N THR A 45 -3.60 -5.45 9.29
CA THR A 45 -4.63 -4.45 8.96
C THR A 45 -4.08 -3.40 7.99
N TRP A 46 -4.95 -2.73 7.27
CA TRP A 46 -4.54 -1.71 6.30
C TRP A 46 -5.59 -0.61 6.16
N ARG A 47 -5.14 0.56 5.68
CA ARG A 47 -6.02 1.69 5.37
C ARG A 47 -5.50 2.50 4.19
N PHE A 48 -6.40 3.20 3.52
CA PHE A 48 -6.02 4.30 2.64
C PHE A 48 -5.51 5.47 3.47
N VAL A 49 -4.44 6.11 3.01
CA VAL A 49 -3.95 7.37 3.57
C VAL A 49 -4.58 8.47 2.74
N ASN A 50 -5.56 9.17 3.31
CA ASN A 50 -6.13 10.37 2.71
C ASN A 50 -5.37 11.59 3.23
N GLU A 51 -5.03 12.51 2.35
CA GLU A 51 -4.69 13.88 2.75
C GLU A 51 -5.98 14.53 3.27
N THR A 52 -5.92 15.10 4.48
CA THR A 52 -7.06 15.77 5.13
C THR A 52 -6.96 17.27 4.90
#